data_AF-A0A8J5VKR0-F1
#
_entry.id   AF-A0A8J5VKR0-F1
#
_cell.length_a   1.000
_cell.length_b   1.000
_cell.length_c   1.000
_cell.angle_alpha   90.00
_cell.angle_beta   90.00
_cell.angle_gamma   90.00
#
_symmetry.space_group_name_H-M   'P 1'
#
loop_
_entity.id
_entity.type
_entity.pdbx_description
1 polymer ?
#
loop_
_entity_poly.entity_id
_entity_poly.type
_entity_poly.pdbx_seq_one_letter_code
_entity_poly.pdbx_strand_id
1 'polypeptide(L)'
;MIFLSTLYAWILWRRSRRIPGGKVAKSSETARGIRLVPILSRFNSVKTSRKGLVAMIEYPSLEVATGKFSENSVLGVGGFGCVYKAAFDGGVTAAVKRLEGGGPDCEKEFENELDLFGRIRHPNIVSLLGFCVHERNRYIVYELMEKGSLETQLHGPSHGSTLSWHIRMKIALDTARGLEYLHEHCNPPVIHRDLKSSNILLDSDFNAKIADFGLAVTSGSANKGNVKLSGTLGYVAPEYLLDGKLTEKSDVYAFGVVLLELLMGRRPVEKMSPSQCQSIVTWAMPQLTDRSKVPNIIDPAIRETMDPKHLYQVAAVAVLCVQPEPSYRPLITDVLHSLVPLVPTELGGTLRVAEPPSPNQKHSPC
;
A
#
# COMPACT_ATOMS: atom_id res chain seq x y z
N MET A 1 -0.01 14.81 -43.64
CA MET A 1 0.12 16.18 -43.10
C MET A 1 -0.54 16.35 -41.71
N ILE A 2 -0.56 15.32 -40.84
CA ILE A 2 -1.10 15.41 -39.46
C ILE A 2 -0.08 14.93 -38.40
N PHE A 3 0.99 14.22 -38.79
CA PHE A 3 2.02 13.73 -37.85
C PHE A 3 3.16 14.73 -37.54
N LEU A 4 3.28 15.84 -38.27
CA LEU A 4 4.29 16.86 -38.03
C LEU A 4 3.82 17.97 -37.08
N SER A 5 2.50 18.16 -36.91
CA SER A 5 1.94 19.22 -36.06
C SER A 5 1.99 18.85 -34.57
N THR A 6 1.87 17.57 -34.22
CA THR A 6 1.92 17.11 -32.82
C THR A 6 3.34 17.13 -32.25
N LEU A 7 4.35 16.82 -33.06
CA LEU A 7 5.76 16.93 -32.68
C LEU A 7 6.19 18.40 -32.53
N TYR A 8 5.69 19.29 -33.38
CA TYR A 8 5.96 20.73 -33.29
C TYR A 8 5.27 21.38 -32.08
N ALA A 9 4.03 20.97 -31.78
CA ALA A 9 3.31 21.40 -30.57
C ALA A 9 4.02 20.92 -29.28
N TRP A 10 4.58 19.71 -29.26
CA TRP A 10 5.38 19.21 -28.14
C TRP A 10 6.69 19.98 -27.94
N ILE A 11 7.37 20.36 -29.02
CA ILE A 11 8.62 21.15 -28.96
C ILE A 11 8.33 22.59 -28.49
N LEU A 12 7.23 23.21 -28.94
CA LEU A 12 6.81 24.54 -28.50
C LEU A 12 6.34 24.54 -27.03
N TRP A 13 5.59 23.52 -26.62
CA TRP A 13 5.21 23.32 -25.21
C TRP A 13 6.44 23.15 -24.31
N ARG A 14 7.48 22.44 -24.78
CA ARG A 14 8.74 22.23 -24.06
C ARG A 14 9.61 23.49 -23.97
N ARG A 15 9.50 24.43 -24.92
CA ARG A 15 10.22 25.73 -24.89
C ARG A 15 9.55 26.77 -23.97
N SER A 16 8.23 26.72 -23.82
CA SER A 16 7.45 27.72 -23.05
C SER A 16 7.57 27.57 -21.51
N ARG A 17 8.21 26.50 -21.00
CA ARG A 17 8.37 26.25 -19.55
C ARG A 17 9.78 26.45 -18.98
N ARG A 18 10.68 27.15 -19.69
CA ARG A 18 11.94 27.62 -19.08
C ARG A 18 11.69 28.94 -18.36
N ILE A 19 11.48 28.88 -17.05
CA ILE A 19 11.58 30.06 -16.18
C ILE A 19 13.07 30.44 -16.02
N PRO A 20 13.45 31.73 -16.05
CA PRO A 20 14.84 32.16 -16.13
C PRO A 20 15.59 31.93 -14.81
N GLY A 21 16.85 31.48 -14.92
CA GLY A 21 17.72 31.23 -13.77
C GLY A 21 18.15 32.52 -13.07
N GLY A 22 17.89 32.60 -11.76
CA GLY A 22 18.53 33.51 -10.83
C GLY A 22 19.67 32.80 -10.09
N LYS A 23 20.86 33.42 -10.08
CA LYS A 23 22.02 33.00 -9.28
C LYS A 23 21.83 33.43 -7.82
N VAL A 24 21.95 32.52 -6.85
CA VAL A 24 22.36 32.83 -5.47
C VAL A 24 23.22 31.69 -4.89
N ALA A 25 24.10 32.09 -3.97
CA ALA A 25 25.33 31.55 -3.44
C ALA A 25 25.38 30.09 -2.90
N LYS A 26 26.63 29.60 -2.87
CA LYS A 26 27.10 28.44 -2.11
C LYS A 26 26.92 28.68 -0.61
N SER A 27 26.27 27.75 0.08
CA SER A 27 26.57 27.44 1.48
C SER A 27 26.58 25.92 1.64
N SER A 28 27.65 25.43 2.27
CA SER A 28 27.87 24.02 2.56
C SER A 28 26.92 23.55 3.66
N GLU A 29 26.29 22.40 3.46
CA GLU A 29 25.94 21.54 4.58
C GLU A 29 25.91 20.08 4.12
N THR A 30 26.69 19.30 4.85
CA THR A 30 26.99 17.89 4.64
C THR A 30 25.78 17.02 4.97
N ALA A 31 25.07 16.55 3.95
CA ALA A 31 24.14 15.42 4.08
C ALA A 31 24.74 14.20 3.38
N ARG A 32 25.35 13.31 4.16
CA ARG A 32 25.76 11.97 3.71
C ARG A 32 24.50 11.14 3.46
N GLY A 33 23.93 11.27 2.26
CA GLY A 33 22.90 10.38 1.76
C GLY A 33 23.47 8.97 1.57
N ILE A 34 22.92 8.00 2.27
CA ILE A 34 23.22 6.58 2.07
C ILE A 34 22.75 6.23 0.65
N ARG A 35 23.72 6.06 -0.26
CA ARG A 35 23.47 5.56 -1.61
C ARG A 35 23.01 4.11 -1.52
N LEU A 36 21.87 3.79 -2.10
CA LEU A 36 21.39 2.44 -2.41
C LEU A 36 22.26 1.82 -3.52
N VAL A 37 23.55 1.64 -3.25
CA VAL A 37 24.52 1.00 -4.13
C VAL A 37 24.69 -0.52 -3.88
N PRO A 38 24.27 -1.18 -2.78
CA PRO A 38 24.54 -2.62 -2.67
C PRO A 38 23.62 -3.55 -3.50
N ILE A 39 22.44 -3.09 -3.93
CA ILE A 39 21.46 -3.94 -4.65
C ILE A 39 21.55 -3.71 -6.17
N LEU A 40 21.70 -2.46 -6.62
CA LEU A 40 21.83 -2.13 -8.05
C LEU A 40 23.10 -2.71 -8.69
N SER A 41 24.15 -2.97 -7.91
CA SER A 41 25.39 -3.57 -8.41
C SER A 41 25.32 -5.07 -8.68
N ARG A 42 24.19 -5.74 -8.34
CA ARG A 42 23.99 -7.18 -8.56
C ARG A 42 23.21 -7.51 -9.83
N PHE A 43 22.63 -6.51 -10.49
CA PHE A 43 21.92 -6.68 -11.76
C PHE A 43 22.90 -6.43 -12.91
N ASN A 44 23.30 -7.49 -13.63
CA ASN A 44 24.33 -7.43 -14.67
C ASN A 44 23.91 -6.67 -15.95
N SER A 45 22.65 -6.24 -16.08
CA SER A 45 22.17 -5.43 -17.22
C SER A 45 21.16 -4.38 -16.77
N VAL A 46 21.67 -3.23 -16.30
CA VAL A 46 20.85 -2.07 -15.89
C VAL A 46 21.18 -0.88 -16.79
N LYS A 47 20.18 -0.37 -17.51
CA LYS A 47 20.23 0.97 -18.11
C LYS A 47 19.52 1.94 -17.17
N THR A 48 20.24 2.93 -16.66
CA THR A 48 19.66 3.98 -15.80
C THR A 48 18.85 4.96 -16.65
N SER A 49 17.57 5.14 -16.30
CA SER A 49 16.72 6.14 -16.95
C SER A 49 17.03 7.55 -16.45
N ARG A 50 16.91 8.56 -17.33
CA ARG A 50 17.11 10.00 -17.02
C ARG A 50 16.04 10.60 -16.09
N LYS A 51 15.04 9.82 -15.65
CA LYS A 51 14.15 10.13 -14.51
C LYS A 51 14.60 9.26 -13.34
N GLY A 52 15.50 9.79 -12.51
CA GLY A 52 16.25 9.01 -11.51
C GLY A 52 15.38 8.29 -10.46
N LEU A 53 15.94 7.17 -9.97
CA LEU A 53 15.61 6.35 -8.78
C LEU A 53 15.04 4.95 -9.00
N VAL A 54 14.50 4.59 -10.17
CA VAL A 54 13.96 3.24 -10.43
C VAL A 54 14.70 2.57 -11.59
N ALA A 55 15.10 1.29 -11.43
CA ALA A 55 15.84 0.54 -12.43
C ALA A 55 14.94 0.05 -13.58
N MET A 56 15.38 0.25 -14.82
CA MET A 56 14.76 -0.41 -15.98
C MET A 56 15.41 -1.79 -16.12
N ILE A 57 14.59 -2.83 -16.06
CA ILE A 57 15.00 -4.23 -16.19
C ILE A 57 14.68 -4.69 -17.62
N GLU A 58 15.61 -5.40 -18.25
CA GLU A 58 15.40 -5.93 -19.59
C GLU A 58 14.42 -7.11 -19.56
N TYR A 59 13.48 -7.16 -20.50
CA TYR A 59 12.44 -8.19 -20.56
C TYR A 59 12.98 -9.64 -20.52
N PRO A 60 14.06 -10.00 -21.23
CA PRO A 60 14.61 -11.36 -21.16
C PRO A 60 15.00 -11.76 -19.73
N SER A 61 15.47 -10.83 -18.90
CA SER A 61 15.78 -11.10 -17.50
C SER A 61 14.53 -11.39 -16.69
N LEU A 62 13.41 -10.68 -16.93
CA LEU A 62 12.13 -10.98 -16.27
C LEU A 62 11.55 -12.32 -16.72
N GLU A 63 11.64 -12.60 -18.02
CA GLU A 63 11.15 -13.84 -18.60
C GLU A 63 11.88 -15.04 -18.00
N VAL A 64 13.20 -15.00 -17.91
CA VAL A 64 13.99 -16.06 -17.26
C VAL A 64 13.64 -16.15 -15.77
N ALA A 65 13.63 -15.02 -15.05
CA ALA A 65 13.43 -15.01 -13.60
C ALA A 65 12.05 -15.52 -13.16
N THR A 66 11.02 -15.35 -14.01
CA THR A 66 9.65 -15.81 -13.75
C THR A 66 9.36 -17.22 -14.30
N GLY A 67 10.35 -17.88 -14.90
CA GLY A 67 10.15 -19.17 -15.56
C GLY A 67 9.21 -19.05 -16.77
N LYS A 68 9.40 -18.01 -17.58
CA LYS A 68 8.56 -17.62 -18.73
C LYS A 68 7.12 -17.29 -18.33
N PHE A 69 6.94 -16.60 -17.20
CA PHE A 69 5.63 -16.27 -16.65
C PHE A 69 4.73 -17.52 -16.46
N SER A 70 5.33 -18.62 -15.99
CA SER A 70 4.63 -19.88 -15.72
C SER A 70 3.54 -19.71 -14.66
N GLU A 71 2.47 -20.50 -14.77
CA GLU A 71 1.42 -20.59 -13.75
C GLU A 71 1.96 -20.98 -12.37
N ASN A 72 3.03 -21.79 -12.33
CA ASN A 72 3.70 -22.17 -11.08
C ASN A 72 4.36 -20.99 -10.36
N SER A 73 4.60 -19.89 -11.07
CA SER A 73 5.18 -18.67 -10.53
C SER A 73 4.12 -17.67 -10.10
N VAL A 74 2.82 -17.94 -10.29
CA VAL A 74 1.75 -16.99 -9.95
C VAL A 74 1.62 -16.85 -8.43
N LEU A 75 1.72 -15.61 -7.95
CA LEU A 75 1.46 -15.22 -6.56
C LEU A 75 0.02 -14.77 -6.37
N GLY A 76 -0.60 -14.20 -7.40
CA GLY A 76 -1.98 -13.75 -7.37
C GLY A 76 -2.45 -13.20 -8.72
N VAL A 77 -3.76 -13.22 -8.91
CA VAL A 77 -4.44 -12.67 -10.09
C VAL A 77 -5.52 -11.71 -9.60
N GLY A 78 -5.47 -10.45 -10.05
CA GLY A 78 -6.39 -9.41 -9.62
C GLY A 78 -6.92 -8.56 -10.77
N GLY A 79 -7.74 -7.55 -10.45
CA GLY A 79 -8.31 -6.63 -11.45
C GLY A 79 -7.27 -5.81 -12.22
N PHE A 80 -6.02 -5.80 -11.75
CA PHE A 80 -4.89 -5.06 -12.31
C PHE A 80 -3.84 -5.97 -12.98
N GLY A 81 -4.17 -7.24 -13.19
CA GLY A 81 -3.32 -8.21 -13.88
C GLY A 81 -2.77 -9.32 -12.99
N CYS A 82 -1.72 -10.00 -13.47
CA CYS A 82 -1.11 -11.16 -12.81
C CYS A 82 0.20 -10.78 -12.12
N VAL A 83 0.40 -11.26 -10.90
CA VAL A 83 1.65 -11.08 -10.15
C VAL A 83 2.42 -12.40 -10.11
N TYR A 84 3.69 -12.36 -10.49
CA TYR A 84 4.57 -13.52 -10.55
C TYR A 84 5.73 -13.41 -9.57
N LYS A 85 6.11 -14.53 -8.95
CA LYS A 85 7.38 -14.67 -8.26
C LYS A 85 8.50 -14.68 -9.29
N ALA A 86 9.51 -13.84 -9.09
CA ALA A 86 10.72 -13.82 -9.88
C ALA A 86 11.91 -14.19 -9.00
N ALA A 87 12.77 -15.08 -9.50
CA ALA A 87 14.07 -15.40 -8.92
C ALA A 87 15.16 -14.95 -9.90
N PHE A 88 15.83 -13.86 -9.57
CA PHE A 88 16.97 -13.36 -10.34
C PHE A 88 18.27 -14.06 -9.91
N ASP A 89 19.29 -13.96 -10.77
CA ASP A 89 20.64 -14.42 -10.46
C ASP A 89 21.15 -13.80 -9.16
N GLY A 90 21.98 -14.55 -8.42
CA GLY A 90 22.52 -14.11 -7.14
C GLY A 90 21.54 -14.18 -5.97
N GLY A 91 20.42 -14.90 -6.13
CA GLY A 91 19.48 -15.24 -5.06
C GLY A 91 18.47 -14.13 -4.71
N VAL A 92 18.34 -13.12 -5.56
CA VAL A 92 17.39 -12.02 -5.34
C VAL A 92 16.00 -12.45 -5.80
N THR A 93 15.03 -12.42 -4.89
CA THR A 93 13.63 -12.69 -5.21
C THR A 93 12.80 -11.41 -5.24
N ALA A 94 11.81 -11.37 -6.12
CA ALA A 94 10.93 -10.22 -6.31
C ALA A 94 9.51 -10.66 -6.70
N ALA A 95 8.57 -9.71 -6.66
CA ALA A 95 7.23 -9.86 -7.22
C ALA A 95 7.12 -9.01 -8.49
N VAL A 96 6.71 -9.62 -9.61
CA VAL A 96 6.56 -8.98 -10.92
C VAL A 96 5.07 -8.87 -11.25
N LYS A 97 4.50 -7.67 -11.11
CA LYS A 97 3.14 -7.35 -11.55
C LYS A 97 3.16 -7.10 -13.06
N ARG A 98 2.49 -7.96 -13.82
CA ARG A 98 2.24 -7.79 -15.25
C ARG A 98 0.90 -7.08 -15.41
N LEU A 99 0.93 -5.84 -15.88
CA LEU A 99 -0.28 -5.10 -16.23
C LEU A 99 -0.72 -5.53 -17.63
N GLU A 100 -1.90 -6.14 -17.71
CA GLU A 100 -2.45 -6.70 -18.95
C GLU A 100 -3.40 -5.71 -19.65
N GLY A 101 -3.51 -5.82 -20.97
CA GLY A 101 -4.55 -5.13 -21.75
C GLY A 101 -4.10 -3.88 -22.51
N GLY A 102 -2.93 -3.30 -22.21
CA GLY A 102 -2.28 -2.25 -23.02
C GLY A 102 -3.16 -1.02 -23.34
N GLY A 103 -4.23 -0.81 -22.58
CA GLY A 103 -5.20 0.27 -22.78
C GLY A 103 -4.79 1.55 -22.04
N PRO A 104 -5.49 2.67 -22.27
CA PRO A 104 -5.20 3.95 -21.62
C PRO A 104 -5.21 3.89 -20.08
N ASP A 105 -6.12 3.09 -19.50
CA ASP A 105 -6.21 2.92 -18.04
C ASP A 105 -4.98 2.18 -17.49
N CYS A 106 -4.46 1.18 -18.21
CA CYS A 106 -3.24 0.44 -17.85
C CYS A 106 -1.99 1.33 -17.91
N GLU A 107 -1.84 2.15 -18.95
CA GLU A 107 -0.71 3.08 -19.04
C GLU A 107 -0.77 4.13 -17.93
N LYS A 108 -1.97 4.64 -17.64
CA LYS A 108 -2.16 5.60 -16.55
C LYS A 108 -1.80 4.99 -15.20
N GLU A 109 -2.20 3.75 -14.95
CA GLU A 109 -1.85 3.02 -13.72
C GLU A 109 -0.32 2.87 -13.60
N PHE A 110 0.32 2.43 -14.67
CA PHE A 110 1.78 2.27 -14.73
C PHE A 110 2.53 3.59 -14.48
N GLU A 111 2.14 4.66 -15.17
CA GLU A 111 2.73 5.98 -14.99
C GLU A 111 2.53 6.50 -13.57
N ASN A 112 1.33 6.28 -13.01
CA ASN A 112 0.98 6.72 -11.67
C ASN A 112 1.82 6.02 -10.59
N GLU A 113 1.96 4.69 -10.69
CA GLU A 113 2.84 3.94 -9.77
C GLU A 113 4.29 4.45 -9.88
N LEU A 114 4.84 4.57 -11.10
CA LEU A 114 6.21 5.04 -11.28
C LEU A 114 6.45 6.48 -10.77
N ASP A 115 5.50 7.40 -10.99
CA ASP A 115 5.62 8.79 -10.57
C ASP A 115 5.55 8.93 -9.04
N LEU A 116 4.74 8.10 -8.37
CA LEU A 116 4.62 8.07 -6.90
C LEU A 116 5.84 7.45 -6.23
N PHE A 117 6.37 6.33 -6.74
CA PHE A 117 7.51 5.64 -6.15
C PHE A 117 8.86 6.36 -6.31
N GLY A 118 8.95 7.36 -7.17
CA GLY A 118 10.07 8.31 -7.16
C GLY A 118 10.15 9.17 -5.88
N ARG A 119 9.06 9.25 -5.10
CA ARG A 119 8.89 10.15 -3.95
C ARG A 119 8.56 9.43 -2.65
N ILE A 120 7.97 8.24 -2.72
CA ILE A 120 7.49 7.48 -1.57
C ILE A 120 8.50 6.40 -1.19
N ARG A 121 9.02 6.46 0.04
CA ARG A 121 9.84 5.42 0.66
C ARG A 121 9.51 5.36 2.14
N HIS A 122 8.94 4.24 2.56
CA HIS A 122 8.54 4.06 3.95
C HIS A 122 8.59 2.56 4.31
N PRO A 123 8.98 2.18 5.53
CA PRO A 123 9.04 0.77 5.93
C PRO A 123 7.71 0.01 5.81
N ASN A 124 6.58 0.73 5.91
CA ASN A 124 5.23 0.17 5.78
C ASN A 124 4.58 0.44 4.41
N ILE A 125 5.39 0.69 3.37
CA ILE A 125 4.95 0.79 1.98
C ILE A 125 5.85 -0.11 1.13
N VAL A 126 5.27 -0.91 0.24
CA VAL A 126 6.02 -1.86 -0.59
C VAL A 126 7.00 -1.12 -1.48
N SER A 127 8.25 -1.59 -1.52
CA SER A 127 9.33 -0.96 -2.27
C SER A 127 9.30 -1.36 -3.74
N LEU A 128 9.30 -0.37 -4.62
CA LEU A 128 9.53 -0.55 -6.05
C LEU A 128 11.02 -0.77 -6.33
N LEU A 129 11.35 -1.92 -6.90
CA LEU A 129 12.72 -2.30 -7.28
C LEU A 129 13.05 -1.90 -8.71
N GLY A 130 12.07 -1.99 -9.60
CA GLY A 130 12.30 -1.75 -11.02
C GLY A 130 11.02 -1.81 -11.85
N PHE A 131 11.18 -1.59 -13.15
CA PHE A 131 10.10 -1.75 -14.12
C PHE A 131 10.64 -2.28 -15.45
N CYS A 132 9.76 -2.82 -16.28
CA CYS A 132 10.07 -3.18 -17.66
C CYS A 132 8.93 -2.75 -18.57
N VAL A 133 9.30 -2.29 -19.76
CA VAL A 133 8.39 -1.98 -20.85
C VAL A 133 8.75 -2.92 -21.99
N HIS A 134 7.82 -3.81 -22.37
CA HIS A 134 8.03 -4.73 -23.46
C HIS A 134 6.78 -4.78 -24.32
N GLU A 135 6.92 -4.37 -25.58
CA GLU A 135 5.80 -4.23 -26.51
C GLU A 135 4.65 -3.38 -25.90
N ARG A 136 3.45 -3.96 -25.80
CA ARG A 136 2.27 -3.32 -25.20
C ARG A 136 2.13 -3.59 -23.70
N ASN A 137 2.96 -4.47 -23.15
CA ASN A 137 2.88 -4.86 -21.76
C ASN A 137 3.74 -3.93 -20.89
N ARG A 138 3.30 -3.77 -19.65
CA ARG A 138 4.01 -3.04 -18.61
C ARG A 138 4.24 -3.97 -17.43
N TYR A 139 5.44 -3.92 -16.87
CA TYR A 139 5.83 -4.77 -15.76
C TYR A 139 6.39 -3.90 -14.66
N ILE A 140 5.96 -4.16 -13.44
CA ILE A 140 6.39 -3.46 -12.25
C ILE A 140 6.97 -4.49 -11.30
N VAL A 141 8.18 -4.23 -10.80
CA VAL A 141 8.96 -5.18 -10.00
C VAL A 141 9.08 -4.65 -8.58
N TYR A 142 8.50 -5.38 -7.65
CA TYR A 142 8.41 -5.07 -6.23
C TYR A 142 9.28 -6.00 -5.40
N GLU A 143 9.60 -5.58 -4.17
CA GLU A 143 10.06 -6.51 -3.15
C GLU A 143 9.05 -7.65 -2.96
N LEU A 144 9.55 -8.86 -2.69
CA LEU A 144 8.70 -10.00 -2.45
C LEU A 144 8.22 -9.97 -0.99
N MET A 145 6.92 -10.17 -0.80
CA MET A 145 6.29 -10.25 0.52
C MET A 145 5.91 -11.71 0.77
N GLU A 146 6.71 -12.44 1.55
CA GLU A 146 6.72 -13.91 1.59
C GLU A 146 5.43 -14.53 2.10
N LYS A 147 4.66 -13.83 2.93
CA LYS A 147 3.38 -14.30 3.46
C LYS A 147 2.19 -13.85 2.62
N GLY A 148 2.43 -13.13 1.53
CA GLY A 148 1.38 -12.63 0.65
C GLY A 148 0.52 -11.57 1.31
N SER A 149 -0.78 -11.53 0.97
CA SER A 149 -1.71 -10.52 1.47
C SER A 149 -2.33 -10.88 2.82
N LEU A 150 -2.74 -9.84 3.57
CA LEU A 150 -3.55 -9.99 4.77
C LEU A 150 -4.86 -10.73 4.48
N GLU A 151 -5.49 -10.46 3.33
CA GLU A 151 -6.70 -11.21 2.90
C GLU A 151 -6.45 -12.72 2.89
N THR A 152 -5.32 -13.16 2.33
CA THR A 152 -4.97 -14.58 2.25
C THR A 152 -4.67 -15.16 3.63
N GLN A 153 -3.97 -14.41 4.49
CA GLN A 153 -3.67 -14.88 5.85
C GLN A 153 -4.92 -14.95 6.74
N LEU A 154 -5.88 -14.04 6.55
CA LEU A 154 -7.08 -13.95 7.37
C LEU A 154 -8.22 -14.85 6.87
N HIS A 155 -8.43 -14.89 5.55
CA HIS A 155 -9.60 -15.55 4.93
C HIS A 155 -9.24 -16.74 4.03
N GLY A 156 -7.96 -17.08 3.93
CA GLY A 156 -7.47 -18.25 3.20
C GLY A 156 -7.58 -19.55 4.00
N PRO A 157 -6.84 -20.61 3.61
CA PRO A 157 -6.97 -21.94 4.20
C PRO A 157 -6.71 -22.03 5.71
N SER A 158 -5.89 -21.13 6.26
CA SER A 158 -5.63 -21.06 7.70
C SER A 158 -6.78 -20.44 8.49
N HIS A 159 -7.73 -19.77 7.82
CA HIS A 159 -8.83 -19.04 8.46
C HIS A 159 -8.36 -18.11 9.60
N GLY A 160 -7.24 -17.41 9.39
CA GLY A 160 -6.73 -16.44 10.37
C GLY A 160 -6.11 -17.04 11.63
N SER A 161 -6.03 -18.38 11.74
CA SER A 161 -5.48 -19.08 12.91
C SER A 161 -3.99 -18.81 13.14
N THR A 162 -3.26 -18.41 12.10
CA THR A 162 -1.85 -18.03 12.17
C THR A 162 -1.63 -16.61 12.70
N LEU A 163 -2.70 -15.79 12.76
CA LEU A 163 -2.63 -14.39 13.17
C LEU A 163 -3.15 -14.23 14.60
N SER A 164 -2.24 -14.29 15.58
CA SER A 164 -2.56 -13.98 16.98
C SER A 164 -3.01 -12.53 17.15
N TRP A 165 -3.65 -12.20 18.28
CA TRP A 165 -4.07 -10.84 18.62
C TRP A 165 -2.95 -9.81 18.38
N HIS A 166 -1.76 -10.09 18.94
CA HIS A 166 -0.61 -9.19 18.85
C HIS A 166 -0.12 -9.00 17.41
N ILE A 167 -0.15 -10.04 16.58
CA ILE A 167 0.20 -9.94 15.16
C ILE A 167 -0.85 -9.12 14.40
N ARG A 168 -2.14 -9.31 14.70
CA ARG A 168 -3.21 -8.48 14.09
C ARG A 168 -3.06 -7.00 14.47
N MET A 169 -2.74 -6.70 15.72
CA MET A 169 -2.50 -5.32 16.16
C MET A 169 -1.22 -4.72 15.56
N LYS A 170 -0.16 -5.52 15.43
CA LYS A 170 1.05 -5.12 14.69
C LYS A 170 0.72 -4.74 13.24
N ILE A 171 -0.03 -5.58 12.53
CA ILE A 171 -0.45 -5.32 11.15
C ILE A 171 -1.29 -4.04 11.04
N ALA A 172 -2.23 -3.83 11.96
CA ALA A 172 -3.03 -2.61 12.04
C ALA A 172 -2.13 -1.38 12.26
N LEU A 173 -1.19 -1.45 13.19
CA LEU A 173 -0.26 -0.38 13.51
C LEU A 173 0.64 -0.03 12.32
N ASP A 174 1.25 -1.04 11.70
CA ASP A 174 2.10 -0.88 10.52
C ASP A 174 1.34 -0.27 9.35
N THR A 175 0.12 -0.73 9.10
CA THR A 175 -0.75 -0.14 8.07
C THR A 175 -1.09 1.31 8.38
N ALA A 176 -1.41 1.64 9.63
CA ALA A 176 -1.69 3.03 10.05
C ALA A 176 -0.47 3.94 9.84
N ARG A 177 0.75 3.45 10.10
CA ARG A 177 1.99 4.19 9.82
C ARG A 177 2.19 4.46 8.33
N GLY A 178 1.97 3.45 7.50
CA GLY A 178 2.05 3.60 6.05
C GLY A 178 1.07 4.66 5.56
N LEU A 179 -0.16 4.65 6.09
CA LEU A 179 -1.20 5.59 5.69
C LEU A 179 -0.97 7.01 6.23
N GLU A 180 -0.46 7.14 7.46
CA GLU A 180 -0.05 8.42 8.05
C GLU A 180 1.10 9.07 7.27
N TYR A 181 2.08 8.29 6.80
CA TYR A 181 3.11 8.79 5.89
C TYR A 181 2.52 9.35 4.59
N LEU A 182 1.52 8.67 4.01
CA LEU A 182 0.87 9.11 2.77
C LEU A 182 0.07 10.40 2.95
N HIS A 183 -0.62 10.55 4.07
CA HIS A 183 -1.50 11.70 4.33
C HIS A 183 -0.74 12.92 4.85
N GLU A 184 0.21 12.73 5.77
CA GLU A 184 0.82 13.83 6.53
C GLU A 184 2.24 14.18 6.05
N HIS A 185 2.99 13.18 5.54
CA HIS A 185 4.40 13.36 5.20
C HIS A 185 4.67 13.52 3.70
N CYS A 186 3.71 13.16 2.86
CA CYS A 186 3.77 13.41 1.42
C CYS A 186 3.26 14.81 1.09
N ASN A 187 3.97 15.53 0.23
CA ASN A 187 3.55 16.85 -0.24
C ASN A 187 3.47 16.91 -1.77
N PRO A 188 2.27 17.04 -2.36
CA PRO A 188 0.95 17.04 -1.70
C PRO A 188 0.60 15.66 -1.08
N PRO A 189 -0.36 15.61 -0.13
CA PRO A 189 -0.87 14.36 0.44
C PRO A 189 -1.33 13.39 -0.64
N VAL A 190 -1.12 12.10 -0.39
CA VAL A 190 -1.46 11.00 -1.30
C VAL A 190 -2.63 10.21 -0.72
N ILE A 191 -3.73 10.12 -1.46
CA ILE A 191 -4.89 9.31 -1.13
C ILE A 191 -4.72 7.97 -1.85
N HIS A 192 -4.66 6.87 -1.11
CA HIS A 192 -4.42 5.52 -1.64
C HIS A 192 -5.59 5.03 -2.48
N ARG A 193 -6.82 5.28 -2.02
CA ARG A 193 -8.11 5.06 -2.71
C ARG A 193 -8.55 3.61 -2.91
N ASP A 194 -7.63 2.65 -2.83
CA ASP A 194 -7.95 1.22 -2.85
C ASP A 194 -7.29 0.45 -1.69
N LEU A 195 -7.33 1.03 -0.50
CA LEU A 195 -6.84 0.37 0.71
C LEU A 195 -7.80 -0.78 1.07
N LYS A 196 -7.28 -2.00 1.19
CA LYS A 196 -8.03 -3.23 1.48
C LYS A 196 -7.10 -4.33 1.96
N SER A 197 -7.64 -5.40 2.56
CA SER A 197 -6.81 -6.51 3.06
C SER A 197 -5.99 -7.23 1.98
N SER A 198 -6.40 -7.22 0.70
CA SER A 198 -5.58 -7.75 -0.41
C SER A 198 -4.39 -6.86 -0.80
N ASN A 199 -4.45 -5.57 -0.47
CA ASN A 199 -3.40 -4.58 -0.76
C ASN A 199 -2.52 -4.28 0.48
N ILE A 200 -2.70 -5.03 1.56
CA ILE A 200 -1.80 -5.02 2.73
C ILE A 200 -1.00 -6.32 2.66
N LEU A 201 0.28 -6.22 2.33
CA LEU A 201 1.17 -7.37 2.15
C LEU A 201 2.05 -7.57 3.37
N LEU A 202 2.44 -8.83 3.61
CA LEU A 202 3.13 -9.28 4.81
C LEU A 202 4.45 -9.97 4.45
N ASP A 203 5.54 -9.54 5.08
CA ASP A 203 6.85 -10.17 4.93
C ASP A 203 6.99 -11.41 5.84
N SER A 204 8.17 -12.02 5.84
CA SER A 204 8.49 -13.19 6.67
C SER A 204 8.24 -13.01 8.18
N ASP A 205 8.30 -11.76 8.67
CA ASP A 205 8.15 -11.41 10.09
C ASP A 205 6.78 -10.77 10.41
N PHE A 206 5.83 -10.86 9.46
CA PHE A 206 4.51 -10.22 9.55
C PHE A 206 4.57 -8.69 9.71
N ASN A 207 5.63 -8.03 9.22
CA ASN A 207 5.57 -6.57 9.05
C ASN A 207 4.64 -6.27 7.88
N ALA A 208 3.73 -5.31 8.08
CA ALA A 208 2.75 -4.96 7.06
C ALA A 208 3.23 -3.81 6.18
N LYS A 209 3.00 -3.94 4.86
CA LYS A 209 3.27 -2.90 3.88
C LYS A 209 2.07 -2.68 2.96
N ILE A 210 1.71 -1.42 2.75
CA ILE A 210 0.68 -1.02 1.79
C ILE A 210 1.24 -1.18 0.38
N ALA A 211 0.46 -1.80 -0.50
CA ALA A 211 0.77 -2.07 -1.90
C ALA A 211 -0.31 -1.53 -2.83
N ASP A 212 -0.05 -1.58 -4.14
CA ASP A 212 -1.01 -1.29 -5.22
C ASP A 212 -1.49 0.17 -5.29
N PHE A 213 -0.58 1.03 -5.74
CA PHE A 213 -0.80 2.48 -5.86
C PHE A 213 -1.40 2.90 -7.22
N GLY A 214 -1.83 1.94 -8.04
CA GLY A 214 -2.36 2.20 -9.37
C GLY A 214 -3.51 3.22 -9.42
N LEU A 215 -4.37 3.21 -8.39
CA LEU A 215 -5.50 4.15 -8.27
C LEU A 215 -5.20 5.40 -7.44
N ALA A 216 -4.04 5.46 -6.78
CA ALA A 216 -3.72 6.52 -5.84
C ALA A 216 -3.68 7.89 -6.52
N VAL A 217 -4.05 8.94 -5.79
CA VAL A 217 -4.06 10.31 -6.32
C VAL A 217 -3.50 11.26 -5.29
N THR A 218 -2.89 12.35 -5.76
CA THR A 218 -2.56 13.46 -4.86
C THR A 218 -3.82 14.27 -4.56
N SER A 219 -3.97 14.74 -3.32
CA SER A 219 -5.15 15.48 -2.84
C SER A 219 -5.48 16.70 -3.73
N GLY A 220 -4.45 17.42 -4.21
CA GLY A 220 -4.61 18.52 -5.17
C GLY A 220 -5.13 18.12 -6.57
N SER A 221 -5.02 16.84 -6.95
CA SER A 221 -5.62 16.29 -8.17
C SER A 221 -7.06 15.78 -7.94
N ALA A 222 -7.38 15.34 -6.72
CA ALA A 222 -8.73 14.87 -6.36
C ALA A 222 -9.76 16.02 -6.42
N ASN A 223 -9.38 17.21 -5.96
CA ASN A 223 -10.24 18.40 -5.95
C ASN A 223 -10.58 18.98 -7.34
N LYS A 224 -10.06 18.41 -8.44
CA LYS A 224 -10.32 18.88 -9.81
C LYS A 224 -11.60 18.28 -10.44
N GLY A 225 -12.44 17.61 -9.67
CA GLY A 225 -13.81 17.25 -10.04
C GLY A 225 -13.98 16.15 -11.11
N ASN A 226 -12.90 15.50 -11.56
CA ASN A 226 -12.92 14.53 -12.67
C ASN A 226 -12.34 13.15 -12.30
N VAL A 227 -12.37 12.76 -11.02
CA VAL A 227 -11.89 11.43 -10.61
C VAL A 227 -13.01 10.40 -10.80
N LYS A 228 -12.95 9.64 -11.91
CA LYS A 228 -13.82 8.47 -12.19
C LYS A 228 -13.99 7.63 -10.93
N LEU A 229 -15.19 7.29 -10.48
CA LEU A 229 -15.39 6.42 -9.30
C LEU A 229 -14.60 5.11 -9.46
N SER A 230 -13.76 4.74 -8.48
CA SER A 230 -12.96 3.51 -8.49
C SER A 230 -12.61 3.11 -7.05
N GLY A 231 -12.32 1.84 -6.84
CA GLY A 231 -12.06 1.25 -5.52
C GLY A 231 -12.85 -0.05 -5.35
N THR A 232 -12.55 -0.78 -4.29
CA THR A 232 -13.14 -2.11 -4.04
C THR A 232 -14.41 -2.03 -3.18
N LEU A 233 -15.51 -2.62 -3.69
CA LEU A 233 -16.77 -2.70 -2.95
C LEU A 233 -16.57 -3.30 -1.55
N GLY A 234 -17.18 -2.68 -0.54
CA GLY A 234 -16.99 -3.02 0.87
C GLY A 234 -16.02 -2.11 1.62
N TYR A 235 -15.09 -1.48 0.91
CA TYR A 235 -14.10 -0.55 1.48
C TYR A 235 -14.34 0.91 1.05
N VAL A 236 -15.09 1.14 -0.02
CA VAL A 236 -15.36 2.49 -0.52
C VAL A 236 -16.23 3.27 0.46
N ALA A 237 -15.76 4.44 0.86
CA ALA A 237 -16.47 5.33 1.76
C ALA A 237 -17.81 5.83 1.16
N PRO A 238 -18.87 6.01 1.97
CA PRO A 238 -20.21 6.32 1.48
C PRO A 238 -20.29 7.66 0.74
N GLU A 239 -19.64 8.71 1.24
CA GLU A 239 -19.58 10.02 0.58
C GLU A 239 -18.87 9.96 -0.79
N TYR A 240 -17.92 9.05 -0.94
CA TYR A 240 -17.22 8.90 -2.21
C TYR A 240 -18.10 8.18 -3.23
N LEU A 241 -18.85 7.15 -2.80
CA LEU A 241 -19.84 6.47 -3.64
C LEU A 241 -21.00 7.39 -4.06
N LEU A 242 -21.50 8.20 -3.13
CA LEU A 242 -22.71 9.01 -3.32
C LEU A 242 -22.43 10.36 -3.99
N ASP A 243 -21.42 11.08 -3.50
CA ASP A 243 -21.15 12.46 -3.90
C ASP A 243 -19.89 12.58 -4.78
N GLY A 244 -19.14 11.50 -4.98
CA GLY A 244 -17.83 11.54 -5.66
C GLY A 244 -16.75 12.29 -4.87
N LYS A 245 -16.99 12.59 -3.58
CA LYS A 245 -16.05 13.31 -2.71
C LYS A 245 -14.97 12.37 -2.21
N LEU A 246 -13.77 12.51 -2.77
CA LEU A 246 -12.59 11.75 -2.36
C LEU A 246 -11.68 12.61 -1.50
N THR A 247 -11.38 12.13 -0.29
CA THR A 247 -10.44 12.79 0.65
C THR A 247 -9.58 11.74 1.35
N GLU A 248 -8.62 12.18 2.15
CA GLU A 248 -7.82 11.35 3.04
C GLU A 248 -8.74 10.54 4.00
N LYS A 249 -9.90 11.11 4.38
CA LYS A 249 -10.90 10.42 5.21
C LYS A 249 -11.56 9.23 4.53
N SER A 250 -11.50 9.14 3.20
CA SER A 250 -11.98 7.95 2.48
C SER A 250 -11.06 6.76 2.70
N ASP A 251 -9.74 6.97 2.81
CA ASP A 251 -8.81 5.91 3.20
C ASP A 251 -8.96 5.54 4.69
N VAL A 252 -9.25 6.52 5.57
CA VAL A 252 -9.53 6.25 6.98
C VAL A 252 -10.75 5.33 7.15
N TYR A 253 -11.79 5.52 6.33
CA TYR A 253 -12.94 4.62 6.30
C TYR A 253 -12.52 3.20 5.90
N ALA A 254 -11.77 3.07 4.81
CA ALA A 254 -11.27 1.78 4.34
C ALA A 254 -10.39 1.08 5.39
N PHE A 255 -9.55 1.84 6.11
CA PHE A 255 -8.77 1.35 7.23
C PHE A 255 -9.66 0.85 8.38
N GLY A 256 -10.75 1.57 8.68
CA GLY A 256 -11.76 1.13 9.65
C GLY A 256 -12.38 -0.22 9.28
N VAL A 257 -12.66 -0.45 8.00
CA VAL A 257 -13.12 -1.77 7.50
C VAL A 257 -12.06 -2.85 7.74
N VAL A 258 -10.79 -2.57 7.47
CA VAL A 258 -9.67 -3.49 7.76
C VAL A 258 -9.57 -3.82 9.26
N LEU A 259 -9.78 -2.83 10.15
CA LEU A 259 -9.83 -3.09 11.59
C LEU A 259 -10.97 -4.03 11.96
N LEU A 260 -12.16 -3.87 11.35
CA LEU A 260 -13.28 -4.79 11.56
C LEU A 260 -12.96 -6.20 11.07
N GLU A 261 -12.31 -6.35 9.91
CA GLU A 261 -11.83 -7.65 9.43
C GLU A 261 -10.88 -8.28 10.44
N LEU A 262 -9.86 -7.54 10.92
CA LEU A 262 -8.88 -8.03 11.89
C LEU A 262 -9.53 -8.45 13.22
N LEU A 263 -10.57 -7.75 13.67
CA LEU A 263 -11.30 -8.10 14.89
C LEU A 263 -12.21 -9.31 14.71
N MET A 264 -12.89 -9.43 13.56
CA MET A 264 -14.02 -10.36 13.40
C MET A 264 -13.67 -11.59 12.57
N GLY A 265 -12.56 -11.58 11.83
CA GLY A 265 -12.20 -12.65 10.90
C GLY A 265 -13.21 -12.82 9.76
N ARG A 266 -14.04 -11.79 9.51
CA ARG A 266 -15.11 -11.80 8.52
C ARG A 266 -14.74 -10.99 7.29
N ARG A 267 -15.29 -11.36 6.14
CA ARG A 267 -15.04 -10.64 4.90
C ARG A 267 -15.82 -9.31 4.90
N PRO A 268 -15.30 -8.25 4.23
CA PRO A 268 -15.94 -6.94 4.19
C PRO A 268 -17.35 -6.97 3.59
N VAL A 269 -17.55 -7.88 2.63
CA VAL A 269 -18.83 -8.13 1.97
C VAL A 269 -19.07 -9.63 1.95
N GLU A 270 -20.15 -10.07 2.57
CA GLU A 270 -20.59 -11.46 2.53
C GLU A 270 -21.85 -11.60 1.66
N LYS A 271 -21.87 -12.61 0.79
CA LYS A 271 -23.05 -12.95 0.00
C LYS A 271 -24.01 -13.75 0.87
N MET A 272 -25.15 -13.15 1.21
CA MET A 272 -26.23 -13.81 1.96
C MET A 272 -27.12 -14.64 1.03
N SER A 273 -27.32 -14.15 -0.19
CA SER A 273 -28.06 -14.82 -1.26
C SER A 273 -27.54 -14.32 -2.62
N PRO A 274 -27.97 -14.90 -3.76
CA PRO A 274 -27.54 -14.44 -5.09
C PRO A 274 -27.80 -12.95 -5.36
N SER A 275 -28.80 -12.34 -4.71
CA SER A 275 -29.20 -10.94 -4.87
C SER A 275 -28.94 -10.07 -3.65
N GLN A 276 -28.43 -10.64 -2.54
CA GLN A 276 -28.22 -9.92 -1.29
C GLN A 276 -26.80 -10.08 -0.78
N CYS A 277 -26.11 -8.96 -0.64
CA CYS A 277 -24.83 -8.88 0.04
C CYS A 277 -24.99 -8.09 1.34
N GLN A 278 -24.24 -8.44 2.37
CA GLN A 278 -24.18 -7.72 3.63
C GLN A 278 -22.78 -7.17 3.84
N SER A 279 -22.69 -5.88 4.17
CA SER A 279 -21.43 -5.24 4.56
C SER A 279 -21.11 -5.58 6.01
N ILE A 280 -19.83 -5.83 6.29
CA ILE A 280 -19.34 -6.01 7.67
C ILE A 280 -19.68 -4.79 8.54
N VAL A 281 -19.63 -3.57 7.99
CA VAL A 281 -19.92 -2.33 8.72
C VAL A 281 -21.37 -2.31 9.17
N THR A 282 -22.31 -2.55 8.25
CA THR A 282 -23.75 -2.51 8.57
C THR A 282 -24.16 -3.62 9.52
N TRP A 283 -23.50 -4.78 9.46
CA TRP A 283 -23.72 -5.89 10.39
C TRP A 283 -23.10 -5.64 11.78
N ALA A 284 -21.90 -5.08 11.83
CA ALA A 284 -21.13 -4.91 13.05
C ALA A 284 -21.62 -3.75 13.91
N MET A 285 -22.02 -2.63 13.30
CA MET A 285 -22.35 -1.39 14.01
C MET A 285 -23.39 -1.56 15.13
N PRO A 286 -24.53 -2.28 14.96
CA PRO A 286 -25.50 -2.49 16.04
C PRO A 286 -24.97 -3.31 17.23
N GLN A 287 -23.89 -4.06 17.02
CA GLN A 287 -23.27 -4.91 18.03
C GLN A 287 -22.08 -4.21 18.70
N LEU A 288 -21.39 -3.32 17.98
CA LEU A 288 -20.27 -2.52 18.48
C LEU A 288 -20.71 -1.37 19.39
N THR A 289 -21.94 -0.88 19.25
CA THR A 289 -22.52 0.13 20.15
C THR A 289 -22.95 -0.44 21.51
N ASP A 290 -23.03 -1.76 21.64
CA ASP A 290 -23.38 -2.46 22.87
C ASP A 290 -22.17 -3.24 23.40
N ARG A 291 -21.53 -2.68 24.43
CA ARG A 291 -20.29 -3.23 25.02
C ARG A 291 -20.42 -4.69 25.47
N SER A 292 -21.63 -5.13 25.82
CA SER A 292 -21.89 -6.51 26.25
C SER A 292 -21.86 -7.52 25.09
N LYS A 293 -22.09 -7.06 23.86
CA LYS A 293 -22.13 -7.90 22.65
C LYS A 293 -20.78 -8.01 21.95
N VAL A 294 -19.89 -7.03 22.14
CA VAL A 294 -18.58 -6.98 21.45
C VAL A 294 -17.80 -8.29 21.58
N PRO A 295 -17.66 -8.95 22.74
CA PRO A 295 -16.89 -10.20 22.82
C PRO A 295 -17.45 -11.35 21.95
N ASN A 296 -18.76 -11.35 21.69
CA ASN A 296 -19.43 -12.43 20.95
C ASN A 296 -19.20 -12.38 19.44
N ILE A 297 -18.81 -11.21 18.92
CA ILE A 297 -18.60 -10.98 17.48
C ILE A 297 -17.13 -11.07 17.07
N ILE A 298 -16.22 -11.27 18.04
CA ILE A 298 -14.80 -11.40 17.78
C ILE A 298 -14.47 -12.79 17.27
N ASP A 299 -13.55 -12.80 16.31
CA ASP A 299 -12.95 -13.99 15.75
C ASP A 299 -12.52 -14.95 16.89
N PRO A 300 -13.03 -16.19 16.89
CA PRO A 300 -12.65 -17.21 17.85
C PRO A 300 -11.14 -17.42 17.97
N ALA A 301 -10.37 -17.19 16.90
CA ALA A 301 -8.91 -17.36 16.90
C ALA A 301 -8.18 -16.39 17.84
N ILE A 302 -8.77 -15.25 18.17
CA ILE A 302 -8.15 -14.23 19.05
C ILE A 302 -8.96 -13.94 20.31
N ARG A 303 -10.21 -14.42 20.41
CA ARG A 303 -11.17 -14.10 21.48
C ARG A 303 -10.59 -14.20 22.89
N GLU A 304 -9.88 -15.29 23.18
CA GLU A 304 -9.37 -15.60 24.52
C GLU A 304 -7.93 -15.10 24.76
N THR A 305 -7.33 -14.40 23.78
CA THR A 305 -5.90 -14.04 23.79
C THR A 305 -5.63 -12.56 24.06
N MET A 306 -6.68 -11.76 24.27
CA MET A 306 -6.61 -10.30 24.36
C MET A 306 -7.12 -9.78 25.71
N ASP A 307 -6.58 -8.65 26.15
CA ASP A 307 -7.17 -7.88 27.23
C ASP A 307 -8.50 -7.26 26.75
N PRO A 308 -9.63 -7.48 27.47
CA PRO A 308 -10.91 -6.86 27.12
C PRO A 308 -10.84 -5.34 26.95
N LYS A 309 -9.98 -4.63 27.71
CA LYS A 309 -9.80 -3.18 27.54
C LYS A 309 -9.25 -2.83 26.17
N HIS A 310 -8.25 -3.57 25.69
CA HIS A 310 -7.68 -3.40 24.36
C HIS A 310 -8.71 -3.70 23.27
N LEU A 311 -9.53 -4.74 23.45
CA LEU A 311 -10.64 -5.03 22.55
C LEU A 311 -11.58 -3.83 22.39
N TYR A 312 -12.07 -3.27 23.51
CA TYR A 312 -13.00 -2.14 23.46
C TYR A 312 -12.38 -0.89 22.85
N GLN A 313 -11.08 -0.67 23.07
CA GLN A 313 -10.36 0.44 22.44
C GLN A 313 -10.30 0.29 20.92
N VAL A 314 -9.89 -0.88 20.40
CA VAL A 314 -9.83 -1.11 18.95
C VAL A 314 -11.23 -1.07 18.33
N ALA A 315 -12.23 -1.62 19.00
CA ALA A 315 -13.63 -1.55 18.57
C ALA A 315 -14.10 -0.09 18.45
N ALA A 316 -13.80 0.75 19.44
CA ALA A 316 -14.14 2.17 19.40
C ALA A 316 -13.43 2.91 18.26
N VAL A 317 -12.13 2.65 18.06
CA VAL A 317 -11.37 3.21 16.93
C VAL A 317 -11.97 2.80 15.59
N ALA A 318 -12.30 1.51 15.41
CA ALA A 318 -12.93 1.01 14.19
C ALA A 318 -14.28 1.71 13.92
N VAL A 319 -15.13 1.85 14.95
CA VAL A 319 -16.42 2.57 14.87
C VAL A 319 -16.24 4.03 14.45
N LEU A 320 -15.22 4.72 14.99
CA LEU A 320 -14.93 6.11 14.62
C LEU A 320 -14.43 6.22 13.17
N CYS A 321 -13.59 5.28 12.71
CA CYS A 321 -13.09 5.26 11.34
C CYS A 321 -14.20 5.04 10.31
N VAL A 322 -15.21 4.21 10.61
CA VAL A 322 -16.30 3.86 9.67
C VAL A 322 -17.52 4.78 9.75
N GLN A 323 -17.41 5.94 10.41
CA GLN A 323 -18.52 6.90 10.49
C GLN A 323 -18.98 7.33 9.09
N PRO A 324 -20.31 7.42 8.85
CA PRO A 324 -20.82 7.87 7.56
C PRO A 324 -20.35 9.27 7.17
N GLU A 325 -20.35 10.20 8.14
CA GLU A 325 -19.89 11.57 7.95
C GLU A 325 -18.35 11.65 8.06
N PRO A 326 -17.63 12.10 7.01
CA PRO A 326 -16.16 12.15 7.01
C PRO A 326 -15.55 13.06 8.08
N SER A 327 -16.26 14.10 8.50
CA SER A 327 -15.77 15.02 9.55
C SER A 327 -15.70 14.36 10.93
N TYR A 328 -16.48 13.30 11.18
CA TYR A 328 -16.43 12.54 12.43
C TYR A 328 -15.37 11.44 12.44
N ARG A 329 -14.77 11.13 11.29
CA ARG A 329 -13.64 10.21 11.23
C ARG A 329 -12.40 10.89 11.79
N PRO A 330 -11.59 10.22 12.63
CA PRO A 330 -10.37 10.79 13.17
C PRO A 330 -9.33 11.02 12.07
N LEU A 331 -8.26 11.76 12.40
CA LEU A 331 -7.05 11.73 11.58
C LEU A 331 -6.37 10.36 11.72
N ILE A 332 -5.69 9.90 10.67
CA ILE A 332 -4.98 8.63 10.74
C ILE A 332 -3.85 8.66 11.79
N THR A 333 -3.29 9.82 12.09
CA THR A 333 -2.32 10.04 13.18
C THR A 333 -2.93 9.77 14.56
N ASP A 334 -4.18 10.17 14.79
CA ASP A 334 -4.87 9.90 16.06
C ASP A 334 -5.19 8.41 16.23
N VAL A 335 -5.56 7.77 15.11
CA VAL A 335 -5.77 6.32 15.04
C VAL A 335 -4.45 5.59 15.33
N LEU A 336 -3.36 6.00 14.69
CA LEU A 336 -2.01 5.47 14.91
C LEU A 336 -1.63 5.55 16.40
N HIS A 337 -1.76 6.72 17.02
CA HIS A 337 -1.48 6.92 18.44
C HIS A 337 -2.35 6.06 19.35
N SER A 338 -3.59 5.79 18.96
CA SER A 338 -4.50 4.90 19.68
C SER A 338 -4.12 3.42 19.55
N LEU A 339 -3.40 3.03 18.49
CA LEU A 339 -2.95 1.65 18.28
C LEU A 339 -1.60 1.34 18.91
N VAL A 340 -0.70 2.32 19.04
CA VAL A 340 0.66 2.14 19.59
C VAL A 340 0.68 1.41 20.94
N PRO A 341 -0.13 1.77 21.95
CA PRO A 341 -0.11 1.11 23.26
C PRO A 341 -0.58 -0.35 23.24
N LEU A 342 -1.23 -0.79 22.15
CA LEU A 342 -1.81 -2.13 22.02
C LEU A 342 -0.82 -3.15 21.50
N VAL A 343 0.34 -2.69 21.02
CA VAL A 343 1.38 -3.53 20.42
C VAL A 343 2.57 -3.59 21.39
N PRO A 344 3.10 -4.78 21.70
CA PRO A 344 4.33 -4.93 22.46
C PRO A 344 5.50 -4.19 21.79
N THR A 345 6.45 -3.68 22.59
CA THR A 345 7.57 -2.90 22.06
C THR A 345 8.45 -3.71 21.09
N GLU A 346 8.72 -4.99 21.41
CA GLU A 346 9.40 -5.95 20.51
C GLU A 346 8.67 -6.18 19.17
N LEU A 347 7.35 -5.94 19.09
CA LEU A 347 6.58 -5.99 17.85
C LEU A 347 6.42 -4.61 17.19
N GLY A 348 7.18 -3.62 17.65
CA GLY A 348 7.18 -2.28 17.09
C GLY A 348 6.17 -1.32 17.73
N GLY A 349 5.61 -1.63 18.89
CA GLY A 349 4.68 -0.75 19.63
C GLY A 349 5.33 0.49 20.24
N THR A 350 5.81 1.38 19.38
CA THR A 350 6.36 2.69 19.75
C THR A 350 5.96 3.73 18.72
N LEU A 351 6.13 5.01 19.04
CA LEU A 351 5.82 6.10 18.09
C LEU A 351 6.80 6.18 16.91
N ARG A 352 8.01 5.64 17.05
CA ARG A 352 9.03 5.67 16.00
C ARG A 352 9.11 4.33 15.30
N VAL A 353 9.27 4.35 13.99
CA VAL A 353 9.70 3.14 13.28
C VAL A 353 11.17 2.92 13.64
N ALA A 354 11.49 1.79 14.27
CA ALA A 354 12.88 1.46 14.54
C ALA A 354 13.59 1.26 13.20
N GLU A 355 14.60 2.08 12.90
CA GLU A 355 15.50 1.79 11.77
C GLU A 355 16.25 0.47 12.08
N PRO A 356 16.39 -0.44 11.10
CA PRO A 356 17.21 -1.63 11.30
C PRO A 356 18.63 -1.21 11.68
N PRO A 357 19.30 -1.94 12.61
CA PRO A 357 20.63 -1.58 13.05
C PRO A 357 21.59 -1.52 11.85
N SER A 358 22.29 -0.39 11.72
CA SER A 358 23.31 -0.20 10.70
C SER A 358 24.38 -1.31 10.80
N PRO A 359 24.88 -1.90 9.70
CA PRO A 359 25.80 -3.05 9.76
C PRO A 359 27.19 -2.82 10.39
N ASN A 360 27.46 -1.65 10.97
CA ASN A 360 28.82 -1.25 11.38
C ASN A 360 28.92 -0.76 12.83
N GLN A 361 28.40 -1.53 13.79
CA GLN A 361 28.94 -1.50 15.16
C GLN A 361 29.29 -2.90 15.61
N LYS A 362 30.38 -3.44 15.05
CA LYS A 362 31.16 -4.43 15.79
C LYS A 362 31.80 -3.69 16.96
N HIS A 363 31.24 -3.91 18.15
CA HIS A 363 31.95 -3.74 19.41
C HIS A 363 33.32 -4.40 19.29
N SER A 364 34.38 -3.60 19.40
CA SER A 364 35.70 -4.11 19.80
C SER A 364 35.71 -4.12 21.33
N PRO A 365 35.88 -5.26 22.00
CA PRO A 365 36.06 -5.28 23.44
C PRO A 365 37.51 -4.91 23.80
N CYS A 366 37.62 -4.08 24.84
CA CYS A 366 38.78 -3.71 25.68
C CYS A 366 40.15 -3.50 25.03
#